data_AF-A0A7C8K8Z3-F1
#
_entry.id   AF-A0A7C8K8Z3-F1
#
_cell.length_a   1.000
_cell.length_b   1.000
_cell.length_c   1.000
_cell.angle_alpha   90.00
_cell.angle_beta   90.00
_cell.angle_gamma   90.00
#
_symmetry.space_group_name_H-M   'P 1'
#
loop_
_entity.id
_entity.type
_entity.pdbx_description
1 polymer ?
#
loop_
_entity_poly.entity_id
_entity_poly.type
_entity_poly.pdbx_seq_one_letter_code
_entity_poly.pdbx_strand_id
1 'polypeptide(L)'
;MNPRKWWEEVTKKTFKPLLPTSTVTKYPTNLAEALWTHFSTDNGYSIFNGTIPFLWNIKDLKAVATKTREGEADWKYRTITIGVISNSDYRVAGVLSSMGIAVTHRAMSQDGELKKKKTKNSLRRQGNKLVKSLRRSGVLTSEAKSLIIEALDVKNEIIGGDQVVDFMVTSCEVGAAKPQKEIFETARKAARNSVMEKFGIEEARKGWDWYHVGDNKEEDVAGAYEAGGVGILFDRNKEIGETETIVEGSEEGVGYKAMVIGDLREVAEFTEGLSILYKAGGEKVSYPRRVQQSR
;
A
#
# COMPACT_ATOMS: atom_id res chain seq x y z
N MET A 1 20.87 -7.74 -2.93
CA MET A 1 21.45 -7.27 -1.65
C MET A 1 20.33 -7.03 -0.65
N ASN A 2 20.54 -7.26 0.65
CA ASN A 2 19.50 -7.04 1.67
C ASN A 2 19.20 -5.53 1.84
N PRO A 3 17.92 -5.09 1.87
CA PRO A 3 17.56 -3.67 2.00
C PRO A 3 18.18 -2.96 3.21
N ARG A 4 18.24 -3.61 4.38
CA ARG A 4 18.85 -3.02 5.59
C ARG A 4 20.33 -2.72 5.38
N LYS A 5 21.07 -3.64 4.76
CA LYS A 5 22.48 -3.43 4.45
C LYS A 5 22.67 -2.32 3.41
N TRP A 6 21.80 -2.26 2.39
CA TRP A 6 21.87 -1.20 1.39
C TRP A 6 21.65 0.19 2.01
N TRP A 7 20.61 0.35 2.83
CA TRP A 7 20.32 1.62 3.51
C TRP A 7 21.40 2.01 4.53
N GLU A 8 22.02 1.04 5.20
CA GLU A 8 23.17 1.30 6.06
C GLU A 8 24.35 1.89 5.26
N GLU A 9 24.66 1.32 4.10
CA GLU A 9 25.72 1.82 3.22
C GLU A 9 25.39 3.19 2.62
N VAL A 10 24.13 3.43 2.23
CA VAL A 10 23.67 4.76 1.81
C VAL A 10 23.87 5.77 2.92
N THR A 11 23.44 5.46 4.15
CA THR A 11 23.62 6.36 5.31
C THR A 11 25.10 6.71 5.52
N LYS A 12 25.98 5.70 5.51
CA LYS A 12 27.42 5.92 5.67
C LYS A 12 27.98 6.81 4.56
N LYS A 13 27.65 6.53 3.29
CA LYS A 13 28.12 7.31 2.13
C LYS A 13 27.63 8.75 2.15
N THR A 14 26.41 8.99 2.64
CA THR A 14 25.82 10.33 2.73
C THR A 14 26.45 11.15 3.86
N PHE A 15 26.53 10.61 5.07
CA PHE A 15 26.88 11.42 6.26
C PHE A 15 28.36 11.41 6.59
N LYS A 16 29.12 10.36 6.26
CA LYS A 16 30.56 10.29 6.58
C LYS A 16 31.38 11.43 5.94
N PRO A 17 31.14 11.84 4.67
CA PRO A 17 31.85 12.98 4.08
C PRO A 17 31.55 14.34 4.74
N LEU A 18 30.44 14.46 5.47
CA LEU A 18 30.02 15.69 6.13
C LEU A 18 30.67 15.88 7.52
N LEU A 19 31.42 14.88 8.01
CA LEU A 19 32.12 14.97 9.28
C LEU A 19 33.35 15.88 9.14
N PRO A 20 33.58 16.83 10.07
CA PRO A 20 34.75 17.70 10.04
C PRO A 20 36.05 16.88 10.02
N THR A 21 36.94 17.19 9.08
CA THR A 21 38.22 16.49 8.90
C THR A 21 39.21 16.79 10.04
N SER A 22 38.97 17.86 10.80
CA SER A 22 39.87 18.39 11.82
C SER A 22 39.60 17.88 13.24
N THR A 23 38.59 17.03 13.46
CA THR A 23 38.25 16.52 14.80
C THR A 23 38.29 15.00 14.89
N VAL A 24 38.54 14.49 16.11
CA VAL A 24 38.45 13.08 16.53
C VAL A 24 37.02 12.48 16.37
N THR A 25 36.09 13.23 15.78
CA THR A 25 34.68 12.88 15.64
C THR A 25 34.52 11.71 14.68
N LYS A 26 34.44 10.51 15.26
CA LYS A 26 34.13 9.29 14.51
C LYS A 26 32.68 9.31 14.05
N TYR A 27 32.42 8.67 12.91
CA TYR A 27 31.07 8.41 12.43
C TYR A 27 30.24 7.74 13.55
N PRO A 28 29.06 8.28 13.92
CA PRO A 28 28.25 7.69 14.98
C PRO A 28 27.81 6.29 14.57
N THR A 29 28.26 5.28 15.30
CA THR A 29 28.06 3.86 14.93
C THR A 29 26.60 3.44 14.91
N ASN A 30 25.74 4.14 15.67
CA ASN A 30 24.31 3.89 15.75
C ASN A 30 23.46 4.73 14.78
N LEU A 31 24.05 5.66 14.00
CA LEU A 31 23.26 6.56 13.14
C LEU A 31 22.40 5.81 12.12
N ALA A 32 22.98 4.82 11.45
CA ALA A 32 22.27 4.02 10.46
C ALA A 32 21.12 3.20 11.08
N GLU A 33 21.33 2.66 12.28
CA GLU A 33 20.28 1.93 13.01
C GLU A 33 19.17 2.85 13.52
N ALA A 34 19.53 4.04 14.02
CA ALA A 34 18.58 5.04 14.47
C ALA A 34 17.69 5.53 13.33
N LEU A 35 18.27 5.89 12.18
CA LEU A 35 17.53 6.30 10.99
C LEU A 35 16.69 5.14 10.43
N TRP A 36 17.24 3.93 10.37
CA TRP A 36 16.48 2.75 9.96
C TRP A 36 15.22 2.58 10.82
N THR A 37 15.36 2.69 12.13
CA THR A 37 14.26 2.56 13.09
C THR A 37 13.25 3.69 12.94
N HIS A 38 13.72 4.93 12.85
CA HIS A 38 12.88 6.12 12.66
C HIS A 38 12.02 6.01 11.40
N PHE A 39 12.61 5.61 10.27
CA PHE A 39 11.90 5.37 9.00
C PHE A 39 11.25 3.98 8.89
N SER A 40 11.12 3.24 10.00
CA SER A 40 10.34 2.00 10.07
C SER A 40 9.03 2.16 10.84
N THR A 41 8.76 3.34 11.40
CA THR A 41 7.54 3.64 12.16
C THR A 41 6.96 4.99 11.75
N ASP A 42 5.79 5.30 12.28
CA ASP A 42 5.11 6.59 12.31
C ASP A 42 5.98 7.80 12.69
N ASN A 43 7.14 7.63 13.33
CA ASN A 43 8.04 8.75 13.64
C ASN A 43 8.55 9.47 12.38
N GLY A 44 8.71 8.74 11.26
CA GLY A 44 9.20 9.30 10.00
C GLY A 44 8.10 9.79 9.05
N TYR A 45 6.83 9.70 9.45
CA TYR A 45 5.72 9.83 8.51
C TYR A 45 4.44 10.36 9.18
N SER A 46 3.47 10.79 8.37
CA SER A 46 2.15 11.21 8.86
C SER A 46 1.05 10.69 7.94
N ILE A 47 -0.15 10.47 8.50
CA ILE A 47 -1.33 10.12 7.71
C ILE A 47 -2.03 11.41 7.28
N PHE A 48 -2.43 11.50 6.02
CA PHE A 48 -3.26 12.61 5.54
C PHE A 48 -4.70 12.47 6.02
N ASN A 49 -5.34 13.60 6.33
CA ASN A 49 -6.68 13.64 6.94
C ASN A 49 -7.74 12.82 6.18
N GLY A 50 -7.68 12.77 4.85
CA GLY A 50 -8.62 12.01 4.01
C GLY A 50 -8.40 10.49 3.98
N THR A 51 -7.24 10.00 4.42
CA THR A 51 -6.87 8.57 4.28
C THR A 51 -7.71 7.66 5.18
N ILE A 52 -7.85 7.97 6.46
CA ILE A 52 -8.62 7.13 7.39
C ILE A 52 -10.12 7.12 7.02
N PRO A 53 -10.77 8.27 6.76
CA PRO A 53 -12.14 8.30 6.27
C PRO A 53 -12.34 7.48 4.98
N PHE A 54 -11.42 7.58 4.02
CA PHE A 54 -11.45 6.76 2.81
C PHE A 54 -11.43 5.26 3.13
N LEU A 55 -10.54 4.83 4.03
CA LEU A 55 -10.47 3.41 4.43
C LEU A 55 -11.75 2.93 5.11
N TRP A 56 -12.42 3.78 5.91
CA TRP A 56 -13.73 3.47 6.48
C TRP A 56 -14.81 3.35 5.40
N ASN A 57 -14.85 4.25 4.42
CA ASN A 57 -15.80 4.16 3.31
C ASN A 57 -15.61 2.85 2.52
N ILE A 58 -14.36 2.42 2.27
CA ILE A 58 -14.08 1.14 1.61
C ILE A 58 -14.54 -0.05 2.46
N LYS A 59 -14.42 0.03 3.78
CA LYS A 59 -14.93 -1.00 4.69
C LYS A 59 -16.45 -1.12 4.58
N ASP A 60 -17.17 -0.01 4.54
CA ASP A 60 -18.62 -0.01 4.39
C ASP A 60 -19.03 -0.58 3.03
N LEU A 61 -18.34 -0.21 1.95
CA LEU A 61 -18.56 -0.78 0.63
C LEU A 61 -18.26 -2.30 0.58
N LYS A 62 -17.24 -2.79 1.30
CA LYS A 62 -16.98 -4.24 1.44
C LYS A 62 -18.15 -4.98 2.10
N ALA A 63 -18.82 -4.34 3.06
CA ALA A 63 -20.02 -4.89 3.70
C ALA A 63 -21.19 -4.95 2.71
N VAL A 64 -21.39 -3.91 1.89
CA VAL A 64 -22.39 -3.91 0.80
C VAL A 64 -22.09 -5.01 -0.23
N ALA A 65 -20.82 -5.19 -0.61
CA ALA A 65 -20.39 -6.27 -1.51
C ALA A 65 -20.74 -7.66 -0.95
N THR A 66 -20.56 -7.84 0.36
CA THR A 66 -20.89 -9.09 1.05
C THR A 66 -22.39 -9.37 1.03
N LYS A 67 -23.23 -8.38 1.38
CA LYS A 67 -24.69 -8.48 1.27
C LYS A 67 -25.13 -8.81 -0.15
N THR A 68 -24.52 -8.16 -1.15
CA THR A 68 -24.78 -8.43 -2.58
C THR A 68 -24.44 -9.86 -2.97
N ARG A 69 -23.34 -10.41 -2.45
CA ARG A 69 -22.96 -11.81 -2.66
C ARG A 69 -23.98 -12.78 -2.07
N GLU A 70 -24.55 -12.42 -0.92
CA GLU A 70 -25.56 -13.17 -0.16
C GLU A 70 -26.99 -12.98 -0.70
N GLY A 71 -27.18 -12.08 -1.67
CA GLY A 71 -28.49 -11.80 -2.29
C GLY A 71 -29.34 -10.80 -1.51
N GLU A 72 -28.76 -10.07 -0.55
CA GLU A 72 -29.42 -9.12 0.33
C GLU A 72 -29.32 -7.65 -0.16
N ALA A 73 -28.53 -7.39 -1.20
CA ALA A 73 -28.38 -6.07 -1.80
C ALA A 73 -28.24 -6.18 -3.32
N ASP A 74 -28.63 -5.11 -4.02
CA ASP A 74 -28.49 -5.01 -5.48
C ASP A 74 -27.33 -4.06 -5.82
N TRP A 75 -26.17 -4.64 -6.06
CA TRP A 75 -24.97 -3.90 -6.48
C TRP A 75 -24.19 -4.71 -7.52
N LYS A 76 -23.44 -4.00 -8.39
CA LYS A 76 -22.69 -4.66 -9.47
C LYS A 76 -21.47 -5.45 -8.96
N TYR A 77 -20.93 -5.07 -7.80
CA TYR A 77 -19.73 -5.70 -7.22
C TYR A 77 -20.10 -6.62 -6.05
N ARG A 78 -19.59 -7.86 -6.09
CA ARG A 78 -19.80 -8.89 -5.04
C ARG A 78 -18.60 -9.04 -4.10
N THR A 79 -17.48 -8.45 -4.48
CA THR A 79 -16.25 -8.37 -3.69
C THR A 79 -15.56 -7.04 -3.94
N ILE A 80 -14.83 -6.54 -2.93
CA ILE A 80 -13.90 -5.42 -3.07
C ILE A 80 -12.60 -5.85 -2.41
N THR A 81 -11.49 -5.50 -3.03
CA THR A 81 -10.16 -5.68 -2.46
C THR A 81 -9.39 -4.38 -2.63
N ILE A 82 -8.64 -3.99 -1.60
CA ILE A 82 -7.74 -2.84 -1.62
C ILE A 82 -6.35 -3.32 -1.20
N GLY A 83 -5.37 -2.89 -1.97
CA GLY A 83 -3.97 -3.23 -1.72
C GLY A 83 -3.06 -2.02 -1.83
N VAL A 84 -1.85 -2.17 -1.29
CA VAL A 84 -0.79 -1.16 -1.39
C VAL A 84 0.27 -1.68 -2.35
N ILE A 85 0.60 -0.90 -3.38
CA ILE A 85 1.70 -1.17 -4.31
C ILE A 85 2.75 -0.06 -4.13
N SER A 86 3.97 -0.43 -3.73
CA SER A 86 4.98 0.57 -3.39
C SER A 86 6.37 0.22 -3.93
N ASN A 87 7.04 1.21 -4.54
CA ASN A 87 8.46 1.17 -4.87
C ASN A 87 9.28 1.36 -3.59
N SER A 88 9.32 0.34 -2.74
CA SER A 88 9.91 0.41 -1.41
C SER A 88 10.41 -0.95 -0.93
N ASP A 89 11.05 -0.96 0.23
CA ASP A 89 11.43 -2.17 0.94
C ASP A 89 10.36 -2.64 1.94
N TYR A 90 10.63 -3.79 2.57
CA TYR A 90 9.68 -4.48 3.46
C TYR A 90 9.28 -3.70 4.72
N ARG A 91 9.90 -2.55 5.02
CA ARG A 91 9.57 -1.70 6.18
C ARG A 91 8.19 -1.08 6.09
N VAL A 92 7.64 -0.88 4.89
CA VAL A 92 6.32 -0.22 4.69
C VAL A 92 5.22 -0.89 5.51
N ALA A 93 5.23 -2.22 5.65
CA ALA A 93 4.29 -2.92 6.53
C ALA A 93 4.40 -2.49 8.00
N GLY A 94 5.62 -2.23 8.47
CA GLY A 94 5.88 -1.72 9.82
C GLY A 94 5.36 -0.29 10.00
N VAL A 95 5.63 0.57 9.01
CA VAL A 95 5.16 1.96 8.99
C VAL A 95 3.63 2.04 9.03
N LEU A 96 2.94 1.32 8.14
CA LEU A 96 1.48 1.25 8.13
C LEU A 96 0.93 0.71 9.45
N SER A 97 1.55 -0.35 10.00
CA SER A 97 1.12 -0.92 11.27
C SER A 97 1.31 0.03 12.45
N SER A 98 2.36 0.84 12.49
CA SER A 98 2.54 1.85 13.55
C SER A 98 1.55 3.00 13.45
N MET A 99 1.05 3.27 12.24
CA MET A 99 -0.02 4.24 11.99
C MET A 99 -1.43 3.70 12.23
N GLY A 100 -1.57 2.46 12.71
CA GLY A 100 -2.87 1.82 12.91
C GLY A 100 -3.51 1.25 11.64
N ILE A 101 -2.80 1.22 10.51
CA ILE A 101 -3.27 0.62 9.26
C ILE A 101 -2.76 -0.82 9.19
N ALA A 102 -3.66 -1.78 9.42
CA ALA A 102 -3.34 -3.20 9.33
C ALA A 102 -3.39 -3.70 7.87
N VAL A 103 -2.38 -4.48 7.49
CA VAL A 103 -2.27 -5.15 6.17
C VAL A 103 -2.37 -6.66 6.35
N THR A 104 -3.32 -7.29 5.64
CA THR A 104 -3.65 -8.71 5.90
C THR A 104 -2.58 -9.64 5.36
N HIS A 105 -2.15 -9.37 4.13
CA HIS A 105 -1.21 -10.20 3.41
C HIS A 105 -0.06 -9.39 2.82
N ARG A 106 1.10 -10.03 2.68
CA ARG A 106 2.22 -9.50 1.88
C ARG A 106 2.48 -10.46 0.74
N ALA A 107 2.59 -9.94 -0.47
CA ALA A 107 3.07 -10.70 -1.60
C ALA A 107 4.57 -10.96 -1.42
N MET A 108 4.96 -12.22 -1.55
CA MET A 108 6.34 -12.67 -1.31
C MET A 108 7.10 -12.95 -2.61
N SER A 109 6.40 -12.95 -3.75
CA SER A 109 6.95 -13.26 -5.07
C SER A 109 6.06 -12.69 -6.18
N GLN A 110 6.53 -12.73 -7.43
CA GLN A 110 5.77 -12.32 -8.62
C GLN A 110 4.56 -13.22 -8.92
N ASP A 111 4.44 -14.38 -8.26
CA ASP A 111 3.26 -15.23 -8.34
C ASP A 111 2.11 -14.74 -7.45
N GLY A 112 2.33 -13.64 -6.71
CA GLY A 112 1.36 -13.12 -5.74
C GLY A 112 1.20 -14.06 -4.54
N GLU A 113 2.18 -14.91 -4.26
CA GLU A 113 2.15 -15.80 -3.10
C GLU A 113 2.01 -14.97 -1.83
N LEU A 114 0.94 -15.22 -1.07
CA LEU A 114 0.67 -14.49 0.16
C LEU A 114 1.47 -15.09 1.31
N LYS A 115 2.12 -14.22 2.08
CA LYS A 115 2.83 -14.61 3.30
C LYS A 115 1.89 -15.38 4.23
N LYS A 116 2.26 -16.64 4.52
CA LYS A 116 1.48 -17.52 5.39
C LYS A 116 1.23 -16.85 6.75
N LYS A 117 -0.05 -16.77 7.13
CA LYS A 117 -0.46 -16.34 8.48
C LYS A 117 0.15 -17.29 9.52
N LYS A 118 0.68 -16.74 10.61
CA LYS A 118 1.10 -17.56 11.74
C LYS A 118 -0.13 -18.25 12.32
N THR A 119 -0.01 -19.55 12.63
CA THR A 119 -1.09 -20.30 13.27
C THR A 119 -1.45 -19.68 14.63
N LYS A 120 -2.70 -19.84 15.07
CA LYS A 120 -3.16 -19.39 16.41
C LYS A 120 -2.21 -19.86 17.52
N ASN A 121 -1.71 -21.08 17.42
CA ASN A 121 -0.74 -21.65 18.38
C ASN A 121 0.64 -20.96 18.34
N SER A 122 1.13 -20.62 17.15
CA SER A 122 2.40 -19.87 16.99
C SER A 122 2.28 -18.45 17.55
N LEU A 123 1.16 -17.77 17.27
CA LEU A 123 0.86 -16.45 17.82
C LEU A 123 0.77 -16.48 19.35
N ARG A 124 0.07 -17.46 19.92
CA ARG A 124 -0.04 -17.64 21.39
C ARG A 124 1.32 -17.88 22.04
N ARG A 125 2.18 -18.71 21.42
CA ARG A 125 3.56 -18.93 21.91
C ARG A 125 4.40 -17.65 21.87
N GLN A 126 4.28 -16.85 20.82
CA GLN A 126 5.00 -15.59 20.70
C GLN A 126 4.50 -14.55 21.72
N GLY A 127 3.19 -14.42 21.91
CA GLY A 127 2.60 -13.57 22.95
C GLY A 127 3.08 -13.96 24.35
N ASN A 128 3.10 -15.26 24.67
CA ASN A 128 3.62 -15.76 25.95
C ASN A 128 5.11 -15.44 26.17
N LYS A 129 5.93 -15.45 25.10
CA LYS A 129 7.35 -15.06 25.19
C LYS A 129 7.49 -13.55 25.44
N LEU A 130 6.69 -12.72 24.76
CA LEU A 130 6.70 -11.27 24.93
C LEU A 130 6.28 -10.88 26.36
N VAL A 131 5.19 -11.45 26.87
CA VAL A 131 4.73 -11.24 28.25
C VAL A 131 5.80 -11.65 29.26
N LYS A 132 6.49 -12.77 29.04
CA LYS A 132 7.63 -13.18 29.89
C LYS A 132 8.78 -12.17 29.84
N SER A 133 9.08 -11.61 28.67
CA SER A 133 10.12 -10.59 28.50
C SER A 133 9.76 -9.29 29.21
N LEU A 134 8.52 -8.81 29.07
CA LEU A 134 8.03 -7.59 29.71
C LEU A 134 7.95 -7.70 31.24
N ARG A 135 7.61 -8.89 31.76
CA ARG A 135 7.70 -9.16 33.21
C ARG A 135 9.14 -9.11 33.71
N ARG A 136 10.10 -9.66 32.94
CA ARG A 136 11.53 -9.63 33.30
C ARG A 136 12.12 -8.22 33.26
N SER A 137 11.63 -7.36 32.38
CA SER A 137 12.06 -5.96 32.31
C SER A 137 11.37 -5.05 33.33
N GLY A 138 10.50 -5.58 34.19
CA GLY A 138 9.76 -4.78 35.19
C GLY A 138 8.66 -3.89 34.61
N VAL A 139 8.30 -4.07 33.35
CA VAL A 139 7.38 -3.18 32.60
C VAL A 139 5.91 -3.60 32.75
N LEU A 140 5.63 -4.80 33.26
CA LEU A 140 4.27 -5.36 33.30
C LEU A 140 3.77 -5.59 34.74
N THR A 141 2.89 -4.70 35.22
CA THR A 141 2.12 -4.90 36.46
C THR A 141 0.87 -5.77 36.20
N SER A 142 0.18 -6.18 37.28
CA SER A 142 -1.08 -6.93 37.18
C SER A 142 -2.18 -6.11 36.50
N GLU A 143 -2.21 -4.79 36.70
CA GLU A 143 -3.12 -3.85 36.05
C GLU A 143 -2.77 -3.68 34.55
N ALA A 144 -1.49 -3.56 34.21
CA ALA A 144 -1.02 -3.45 32.83
C ALA A 144 -1.35 -4.71 31.99
N LYS A 145 -1.41 -5.88 32.63
CA LYS A 145 -1.84 -7.13 31.97
C LYS A 145 -3.30 -7.07 31.51
N SER A 146 -4.20 -6.51 32.33
CA SER A 146 -5.62 -6.36 31.98
C SER A 146 -5.78 -5.42 30.79
N LEU A 147 -5.10 -4.27 30.82
CA LEU A 147 -5.10 -3.28 29.74
C LEU A 147 -4.47 -3.78 28.44
N ILE A 148 -3.44 -4.64 28.50
CA ILE A 148 -2.86 -5.26 27.29
C ILE A 148 -3.78 -6.33 26.72
N ILE A 149 -4.48 -7.09 27.55
CA ILE A 149 -5.46 -8.09 27.07
C ILE A 149 -6.65 -7.37 26.45
N GLU A 150 -7.16 -6.32 27.09
CA GLU A 150 -8.23 -5.46 26.55
C GLU A 150 -7.78 -4.72 25.29
N ALA A 151 -6.56 -4.18 25.24
CA ALA A 151 -6.01 -3.59 24.02
C ALA A 151 -5.76 -4.62 22.92
N LEU A 152 -5.43 -5.88 23.26
CA LEU A 152 -5.31 -6.97 22.29
C LEU A 152 -6.68 -7.46 21.81
N ASP A 153 -7.71 -7.43 22.66
CA ASP A 153 -9.08 -7.77 22.31
C ASP A 153 -9.72 -6.65 21.49
N VAL A 154 -9.51 -5.37 21.84
CA VAL A 154 -9.80 -4.20 20.98
C VAL A 154 -8.99 -4.27 19.69
N LYS A 155 -7.70 -4.63 19.74
CA LYS A 155 -6.89 -4.86 18.53
C LYS A 155 -7.43 -6.04 17.74
N ASN A 156 -8.02 -7.08 18.35
CA ASN A 156 -8.60 -8.24 17.67
C ASN A 156 -10.03 -8.00 17.20
N GLU A 157 -10.77 -7.05 17.78
CA GLU A 157 -12.05 -6.52 17.31
C GLU A 157 -11.83 -5.50 16.18
N ILE A 158 -10.75 -4.70 16.23
CA ILE A 158 -10.24 -3.88 15.13
C ILE A 158 -9.61 -4.76 14.03
N ILE A 159 -8.86 -5.80 14.38
CA ILE A 159 -8.37 -6.87 13.48
C ILE A 159 -9.49 -7.89 13.21
N GLY A 160 -10.70 -7.66 13.71
CA GLY A 160 -11.87 -8.46 13.47
C GLY A 160 -12.22 -8.40 11.99
N GLY A 161 -11.74 -9.39 11.22
CA GLY A 161 -12.24 -9.77 9.90
C GLY A 161 -12.04 -8.79 8.73
N ASP A 162 -11.89 -7.49 9.00
CA ASP A 162 -11.85 -6.42 8.01
C ASP A 162 -10.69 -5.47 8.31
N GLN A 163 -9.47 -6.01 8.23
CA GLN A 163 -8.36 -5.13 7.85
C GLN A 163 -8.73 -4.50 6.52
N VAL A 164 -8.68 -3.17 6.45
CA VAL A 164 -9.10 -2.51 5.22
C VAL A 164 -8.15 -2.92 4.09
N VAL A 165 -6.84 -2.90 4.31
CA VAL A 165 -5.84 -3.33 3.32
C VAL A 165 -5.67 -4.86 3.32
N ASP A 166 -6.10 -5.48 2.22
CA ASP A 166 -6.07 -6.94 2.06
C ASP A 166 -4.66 -7.44 1.72
N PHE A 167 -3.90 -6.70 0.91
CA PHE A 167 -2.56 -7.11 0.52
C PHE A 167 -1.61 -5.93 0.33
N MET A 168 -0.31 -6.22 0.37
CA MET A 168 0.74 -5.27 0.01
C MET A 168 1.76 -5.93 -0.90
N VAL A 169 2.21 -5.19 -1.91
CA VAL A 169 3.26 -5.53 -2.85
C VAL A 169 4.34 -4.45 -2.76
N THR A 170 5.57 -4.85 -2.44
CA THR A 170 6.72 -3.94 -2.45
C THR A 170 7.73 -4.37 -3.50
N SER A 171 8.34 -3.41 -4.19
CA SER A 171 9.27 -3.70 -5.29
C SER A 171 10.46 -4.54 -4.85
N CYS A 172 10.96 -4.35 -3.63
CA CYS A 172 12.04 -5.18 -3.08
C CYS A 172 11.63 -6.63 -2.82
N GLU A 173 10.38 -6.88 -2.42
CA GLU A 173 9.90 -8.24 -2.13
C GLU A 173 9.64 -9.03 -3.42
N VAL A 174 9.16 -8.36 -4.48
CA VAL A 174 8.75 -9.03 -5.72
C VAL A 174 9.74 -8.86 -6.87
N GLY A 175 10.77 -8.02 -6.73
CA GLY A 175 11.82 -7.82 -7.73
C GLY A 175 11.37 -7.08 -8.98
N ALA A 176 10.23 -6.40 -8.94
CA ALA A 176 9.72 -5.54 -10.01
C ALA A 176 9.25 -4.20 -9.40
N ALA A 177 9.51 -3.09 -10.08
CA ALA A 177 9.16 -1.75 -9.63
C ALA A 177 8.20 -1.08 -10.62
N LYS A 178 7.30 -0.24 -10.16
CA LYS A 178 6.52 0.64 -11.04
C LYS A 178 7.51 1.48 -11.89
N PRO A 179 7.25 1.71 -13.19
CA PRO A 179 6.02 1.40 -13.95
C PRO A 179 5.94 -0.03 -14.52
N GLN A 180 6.88 -0.92 -14.23
CA GLN A 180 6.93 -2.27 -14.81
C GLN A 180 5.62 -3.03 -14.55
N LYS A 181 5.04 -3.59 -15.62
CA LYS A 181 3.75 -4.29 -15.58
C LYS A 181 3.71 -5.44 -14.56
N GLU A 182 4.84 -6.08 -14.32
CA GLU A 182 5.02 -7.21 -13.42
C GLU A 182 4.59 -6.89 -11.99
N ILE A 183 4.83 -5.67 -11.48
CA ILE A 183 4.41 -5.31 -10.10
C ILE A 183 2.87 -5.23 -9.99
N PHE A 184 2.21 -4.71 -11.03
CA PHE A 184 0.75 -4.60 -11.10
C PHE A 184 0.11 -5.98 -11.31
N GLU A 185 0.69 -6.82 -12.17
CA GLU A 185 0.24 -8.21 -12.33
C GLU A 185 0.40 -9.01 -11.03
N THR A 186 1.49 -8.79 -10.29
CA THR A 186 1.70 -9.39 -8.98
C THR A 186 0.64 -8.94 -7.98
N ALA A 187 0.29 -7.65 -7.97
CA ALA A 187 -0.80 -7.13 -7.16
C ALA A 187 -2.15 -7.75 -7.51
N ARG A 188 -2.44 -7.94 -8.80
CA ARG A 188 -3.67 -8.63 -9.24
C ARG A 188 -3.70 -10.10 -8.81
N LYS A 189 -2.57 -10.82 -8.88
CA LYS A 189 -2.47 -12.19 -8.34
C LYS A 189 -2.66 -12.21 -6.81
N ALA A 190 -2.06 -11.27 -6.09
CA ALA A 190 -2.23 -11.14 -4.65
C ALA A 190 -3.70 -10.87 -4.26
N ALA A 191 -4.38 -9.97 -4.97
CA ALA A 191 -5.80 -9.70 -4.78
C ALA A 191 -6.67 -10.94 -4.99
N ARG A 192 -6.44 -11.67 -6.09
CA ARG A 192 -7.13 -12.95 -6.38
C ARG A 192 -6.89 -13.98 -5.29
N ASN A 193 -5.65 -14.11 -4.80
CA ASN A 193 -5.32 -15.05 -3.73
C ASN A 193 -6.00 -14.65 -2.42
N SER A 194 -6.15 -13.35 -2.13
CA SER A 194 -6.89 -12.88 -0.95
C SER A 194 -8.39 -13.21 -1.04
N VAL A 195 -9.00 -13.02 -2.22
CA VAL A 195 -10.40 -13.44 -2.46
C VAL A 195 -10.55 -14.95 -2.40
N MET A 196 -9.60 -15.71 -2.95
CA MET A 196 -9.61 -17.16 -2.89
C MET A 196 -9.56 -17.67 -1.45
N GLU A 197 -8.71 -17.08 -0.59
CA GLU A 197 -8.63 -17.44 0.84
C GLU A 197 -9.93 -17.11 1.59
N LYS A 198 -10.58 -15.98 1.27
CA LYS A 198 -11.77 -15.50 2.00
C LYS A 198 -13.09 -16.08 1.49
N PHE A 199 -13.21 -16.29 0.18
CA PHE A 199 -14.49 -16.58 -0.50
C PHE A 199 -14.43 -17.79 -1.45
N GLY A 200 -13.26 -18.40 -1.65
CA GLY A 200 -13.08 -19.58 -2.49
C GLY A 200 -12.71 -19.29 -3.94
N ILE A 201 -12.30 -20.34 -4.66
CA ILE A 201 -11.73 -20.26 -6.01
C ILE A 201 -12.72 -19.76 -7.06
N GLU A 202 -14.00 -20.13 -6.94
CA GLU A 202 -15.04 -19.73 -7.89
C GLU A 202 -15.26 -18.22 -7.89
N GLU A 203 -15.19 -17.57 -6.73
CA GLU A 203 -15.27 -16.12 -6.63
C GLU A 203 -13.98 -15.47 -7.16
N ALA A 204 -12.81 -16.04 -6.84
CA ALA A 204 -11.52 -15.50 -7.25
C ALA A 204 -11.29 -15.50 -8.78
N ARG A 205 -11.94 -16.42 -9.51
CA ARG A 205 -11.86 -16.56 -10.97
C ARG A 205 -12.71 -15.55 -11.74
N LYS A 206 -13.62 -14.82 -11.07
CA LYS A 206 -14.47 -13.81 -11.73
C LYS A 206 -13.64 -12.62 -12.22
N GLY A 207 -14.23 -11.84 -13.12
CA GLY A 207 -13.61 -10.62 -13.67
C GLY A 207 -13.38 -9.56 -12.60
N TRP A 208 -12.39 -8.70 -12.83
CA TRP A 208 -11.99 -7.63 -11.92
C TRP A 208 -11.91 -6.32 -12.69
N ASP A 209 -12.62 -5.31 -12.19
CA ASP A 209 -12.27 -3.91 -12.44
C ASP A 209 -11.22 -3.51 -11.40
N TRP A 210 -10.16 -2.83 -11.81
CA TRP A 210 -9.14 -2.38 -10.88
C TRP A 210 -8.61 -0.99 -11.25
N TYR A 211 -8.40 -0.21 -10.20
CA TYR A 211 -7.97 1.18 -10.26
C TYR A 211 -6.72 1.31 -9.40
N HIS A 212 -5.74 2.07 -9.88
CA HIS A 212 -4.54 2.40 -9.12
C HIS A 212 -4.46 3.90 -8.91
N VAL A 213 -4.27 4.29 -7.66
CA VAL A 213 -4.19 5.69 -7.24
C VAL A 213 -2.76 5.96 -6.81
N GLY A 214 -2.13 6.97 -7.40
CA GLY A 214 -0.78 7.39 -7.01
C GLY A 214 -0.44 8.78 -7.52
N ASP A 215 0.62 9.35 -6.98
CA ASP A 215 1.04 10.74 -7.19
C ASP A 215 2.00 10.91 -8.37
N ASN A 216 2.54 9.81 -8.91
CA ASN A 216 3.45 9.86 -10.05
C ASN A 216 2.75 9.52 -11.37
N LYS A 217 2.80 10.44 -12.34
CA LYS A 217 2.20 10.26 -13.67
C LYS A 217 2.72 9.02 -14.39
N GLU A 218 4.03 8.81 -14.40
CA GLU A 218 4.66 7.71 -15.14
C GLU A 218 4.55 6.40 -14.35
N GLU A 219 5.03 6.39 -13.10
CA GLU A 219 5.10 5.18 -12.29
C GLU A 219 3.70 4.64 -11.94
N ASP A 220 2.78 5.51 -11.52
CA ASP A 220 1.46 5.07 -11.05
C ASP A 220 0.43 5.03 -12.16
N VAL A 221 0.28 6.14 -12.89
CA VAL A 221 -0.87 6.30 -13.79
C VAL A 221 -0.62 5.58 -15.12
N ALA A 222 0.47 5.91 -15.82
CA ALA A 222 0.82 5.25 -17.08
C ALA A 222 1.07 3.75 -16.85
N GLY A 223 1.86 3.40 -15.83
CA GLY A 223 2.11 2.00 -15.47
C GLY A 223 0.84 1.19 -15.22
N ALA A 224 -0.17 1.77 -14.56
CA ALA A 224 -1.45 1.09 -14.35
C ALA A 224 -2.24 0.88 -15.65
N TYR A 225 -2.29 1.90 -16.53
CA TYR A 225 -2.96 1.78 -17.82
C TYR A 225 -2.30 0.73 -18.72
N GLU A 226 -0.98 0.71 -18.78
CA GLU A 226 -0.20 -0.27 -19.55
C GLU A 226 -0.32 -1.69 -19.00
N ALA A 227 -0.57 -1.82 -17.69
CA ALA A 227 -0.92 -3.08 -17.06
C ALA A 227 -2.38 -3.53 -17.29
N GLY A 228 -3.17 -2.75 -18.04
CA GLY A 228 -4.57 -3.03 -18.34
C GLY A 228 -5.53 -2.65 -17.20
N GLY A 229 -5.17 -1.65 -16.41
CA GLY A 229 -6.01 -1.05 -15.36
C GLY A 229 -6.44 0.35 -15.72
N VAL A 230 -6.88 1.07 -14.69
CA VAL A 230 -7.18 2.51 -14.74
C VAL A 230 -6.27 3.23 -13.75
N GLY A 231 -5.45 4.15 -14.26
CA GLY A 231 -4.64 5.03 -13.43
C GLY A 231 -5.41 6.29 -13.01
N ILE A 232 -5.34 6.63 -11.73
CA ILE A 232 -5.90 7.84 -11.13
C ILE A 232 -4.75 8.63 -10.52
N LEU A 233 -4.60 9.88 -10.95
CA LEU A 233 -3.55 10.77 -10.45
C LEU A 233 -4.01 11.43 -9.15
N PHE A 234 -3.22 11.24 -8.09
CA PHE A 234 -3.41 11.89 -6.80
C PHE A 234 -2.58 13.17 -6.74
N ASP A 235 -3.23 14.30 -6.97
CA ASP A 235 -2.62 15.64 -6.91
C ASP A 235 -3.17 16.42 -5.72
N ARG A 236 -2.61 16.13 -4.55
CA ARG A 236 -3.03 16.77 -3.29
C ARG A 236 -2.85 18.29 -3.30
N ASN A 237 -1.81 18.78 -3.96
CA ASN A 237 -1.48 20.21 -3.98
C ASN A 237 -2.34 20.96 -5.01
N LYS A 238 -3.15 20.25 -5.81
CA LYS A 238 -3.98 20.80 -6.90
C LYS A 238 -3.13 21.60 -7.90
N GLU A 239 -1.90 21.16 -8.14
CA GLU A 239 -0.97 21.79 -9.09
C GLU A 239 -1.49 21.70 -10.54
N ILE A 240 -2.25 20.67 -10.85
CA ILE A 240 -2.84 20.42 -12.16
C ILE A 240 -4.17 21.18 -12.31
N GLY A 241 -4.86 21.50 -11.21
CA GLY A 241 -6.08 22.33 -11.17
C GLY A 241 -7.32 21.76 -11.89
N GLU A 242 -7.14 20.73 -12.69
CA GLU A 242 -8.15 20.07 -13.51
C GLU A 242 -8.63 18.77 -12.85
N THR A 243 -9.86 18.34 -13.15
CA THR A 243 -10.40 17.03 -12.73
C THR A 243 -9.89 15.88 -13.60
N GLU A 244 -9.29 16.19 -14.75
CA GLU A 244 -8.78 15.25 -15.73
C GLU A 244 -7.48 15.80 -16.32
N THR A 245 -6.56 14.93 -16.73
CA THR A 245 -5.32 15.33 -17.40
C THR A 245 -4.89 14.27 -18.41
N ILE A 246 -3.94 14.59 -19.28
CA ILE A 246 -3.30 13.61 -20.17
C ILE A 246 -1.98 13.19 -19.53
N VAL A 247 -1.82 11.88 -19.35
CA VAL A 247 -0.57 11.25 -18.91
C VAL A 247 0.07 10.54 -20.09
N GLU A 248 1.31 10.89 -20.40
CA GLU A 248 2.07 10.26 -21.49
C GLU A 248 2.32 8.78 -21.20
N GLY A 249 2.13 7.92 -22.21
CA GLY A 249 2.47 6.50 -22.15
C GLY A 249 3.89 6.22 -22.68
N SER A 250 4.29 4.96 -22.63
CA SER A 250 5.57 4.47 -23.18
C SER A 250 5.64 4.52 -24.71
N GLU A 251 4.49 4.43 -25.38
CA GLU A 251 4.41 4.57 -26.84
C GLU A 251 4.43 6.06 -27.21
N GLU A 252 5.39 6.44 -28.06
CA GLU A 252 5.59 7.85 -28.44
C GLU A 252 4.32 8.44 -29.08
N GLY A 253 3.88 9.60 -28.57
CA GLY A 253 2.67 10.28 -29.04
C GLY A 253 1.35 9.67 -28.58
N VAL A 254 1.38 8.65 -27.72
CA VAL A 254 0.19 8.06 -27.08
C VAL A 254 0.13 8.48 -25.62
N GLY A 255 -1.01 9.05 -25.23
CA GLY A 255 -1.31 9.39 -23.85
C GLY A 255 -2.61 8.75 -23.37
N TYR A 256 -2.80 8.77 -22.06
CA TYR A 256 -3.97 8.28 -21.37
C TYR A 256 -4.69 9.44 -20.71
N LYS A 257 -6.00 9.54 -20.95
CA LYS A 257 -6.85 10.44 -20.18
C LYS A 257 -6.99 9.89 -18.74
N ALA A 258 -6.47 10.62 -17.76
CA ALA A 258 -6.44 10.22 -16.37
C ALA A 258 -7.26 11.18 -15.51
N MET A 259 -8.02 10.64 -14.56
CA MET A 259 -8.70 11.43 -13.55
C MET A 259 -7.68 11.98 -12.54
N VAL A 260 -7.90 13.19 -12.07
CA VAL A 260 -7.09 13.85 -11.05
C VAL A 260 -7.96 14.06 -9.81
N ILE A 261 -7.46 13.63 -8.66
CA ILE A 261 -8.13 13.80 -7.36
C ILE A 261 -7.20 14.50 -6.37
N GLY A 262 -7.77 15.34 -5.51
CA GLY A 262 -7.03 16.03 -4.45
C GLY A 262 -7.06 15.30 -3.11
N ASP A 263 -8.10 14.49 -2.90
CA ASP A 263 -8.36 13.75 -1.67
C ASP A 263 -8.80 12.31 -1.98
N LEU A 264 -8.31 11.34 -1.22
CA LEU A 264 -8.68 9.92 -1.40
C LEU A 264 -10.17 9.66 -1.20
N ARG A 265 -10.88 10.52 -0.44
CA ARG A 265 -12.33 10.41 -0.26
C ARG A 265 -13.08 10.53 -1.59
N GLU A 266 -12.55 11.31 -2.53
CA GLU A 266 -13.13 11.48 -3.86
C GLU A 266 -13.21 10.13 -4.60
N VAL A 267 -12.24 9.22 -4.39
CA VAL A 267 -12.27 7.85 -4.98
C VAL A 267 -13.57 7.13 -4.64
N ALA A 268 -14.06 7.26 -3.40
CA ALA A 268 -15.26 6.57 -2.94
C ALA A 268 -16.53 7.10 -3.62
N GLU A 269 -16.63 8.42 -3.77
CA GLU A 269 -17.72 9.11 -4.51
C GLU A 269 -17.77 8.60 -5.96
N PHE A 270 -16.60 8.27 -6.52
CA PHE A 270 -16.48 7.77 -7.87
C PHE A 270 -16.77 6.26 -8.01
N THR A 271 -16.74 5.42 -6.96
CA THR A 271 -16.96 3.96 -7.13
C THR A 271 -18.35 3.58 -7.68
N GLU A 272 -19.37 4.41 -7.47
CA GLU A 272 -20.68 4.23 -8.12
C GLU A 272 -20.64 4.62 -9.62
N GLY A 273 -19.84 5.62 -10.01
CA GLY A 273 -19.76 6.18 -11.38
C GLY A 273 -18.54 5.79 -12.25
N LEU A 274 -17.47 5.23 -11.69
CA LEU A 274 -16.18 5.01 -12.39
C LEU A 274 -16.29 4.03 -13.54
N SER A 275 -17.11 2.99 -13.37
CA SER A 275 -17.33 1.98 -14.42
C SER A 275 -17.95 2.58 -15.69
N ILE A 276 -18.55 3.77 -15.60
CA ILE A 276 -19.22 4.44 -16.72
C ILE A 276 -18.25 5.36 -17.47
N LEU A 277 -17.30 6.00 -16.77
CA LEU A 277 -16.47 7.06 -17.33
C LEU A 277 -15.08 6.60 -17.78
N TYR A 278 -14.49 5.58 -17.14
CA TYR A 278 -13.10 5.18 -17.39
C TYR A 278 -12.98 3.66 -17.57
N LYS A 279 -12.79 3.24 -18.83
CA LYS A 279 -12.61 1.82 -19.18
C LYS A 279 -11.17 1.37 -18.93
N ALA A 280 -10.99 0.11 -18.55
CA ALA A 280 -9.68 -0.51 -18.42
C ALA A 280 -8.85 -0.35 -19.70
N GLY A 281 -7.59 0.09 -19.56
CA GLY A 281 -6.71 0.45 -20.68
C GLY A 281 -6.81 1.90 -21.14
N GLY A 282 -7.75 2.68 -20.59
CA GLY A 282 -7.91 4.11 -20.81
C GLY A 282 -8.45 4.48 -22.19
N GLU A 283 -8.88 5.74 -22.34
CA GLU A 283 -9.05 6.34 -23.67
C GLU A 283 -7.65 6.77 -24.15
N LYS A 284 -7.12 6.07 -25.16
CA LYS A 284 -5.87 6.46 -25.81
C LYS A 284 -6.10 7.75 -26.58
N VAL A 285 -5.36 8.79 -26.23
CA VAL A 285 -5.41 10.09 -26.92
C VAL A 285 -4.10 10.29 -27.67
N SER A 286 -4.19 10.58 -28.96
CA SER A 286 -3.05 11.08 -29.73
C SER A 286 -2.86 12.56 -29.40
N TYR A 287 -1.67 12.95 -28.95
CA TYR A 287 -1.37 14.36 -28.65
C TYR A 287 -0.27 14.90 -29.58
N PRO A 288 -0.40 16.16 -30.07
CA PRO A 288 0.60 16.75 -30.97
C PRO A 288 1.90 17.03 -30.22
N ARG A 289 3.04 16.85 -30.92
CA ARG A 289 4.39 17.10 -30.39
C ARG A 289 4.47 18.42 -29.62
N ARG A 290 5.03 18.41 -28.41
CA ARG A 290 5.72 19.62 -27.93
C ARG A 290 6.90 19.84 -28.85
N VAL A 291 6.82 20.88 -29.69
CA VAL A 291 7.98 21.37 -30.43
C VAL A 291 9.03 21.70 -29.37
N GLN A 292 10.10 20.90 -29.29
CA GLN A 292 11.29 21.30 -28.56
C GLN A 292 11.72 22.64 -29.14
N GLN A 293 11.49 23.73 -28.41
CA GLN A 293 12.23 24.95 -28.66
C GLN A 293 13.68 24.65 -28.30
N SER A 294 14.48 24.37 -29.33
CA SER A 294 15.94 24.36 -29.24
C SER A 294 16.38 25.70 -28.65
N ARG A 295 16.95 25.67 -27.44
CA ARG A 295 17.85 26.70 -26.94
C ARG A 295 19.25 26.14 -26.93
#